data_AF-A0A9Q8YXH5-F1
#
_entry.id   AF-A0A9Q8YXH5-F1
#
_cell.length_a   1.000
_cell.length_b   1.000
_cell.length_c   1.000
_cell.angle_alpha   90.00
_cell.angle_beta   90.00
_cell.angle_gamma   90.00
#
_symmetry.space_group_name_H-M   'P 1'
#
loop_
_entity.id
_entity.type
_entity.pdbx_description
1 polymer ?
#
loop_
_entity_poly.entity_id
_entity_poly.type
_entity_poly.pdbx_seq_one_letter_code
_entity_poly.pdbx_strand_id
1 'polypeptide(L)'
;MDKPILINSNEILLVVYDDDQHIGESGPLDESQVLEIIDEADDTVQIFRVNPSEKSCEDISEEVAEAYVQENGWFIDEDRYVHPFIRESDAYDRLLNDLANEKYNDEVYGTYEEQHRLRPCDVI
;
A
#
# COMPACT_ATOMS: atom_id res chain seq x y z
N MET A 1 -5.95 9.00 -1.81
CA MET A 1 -4.85 9.83 -1.28
C MET A 1 -5.40 11.12 -0.68
N ASP A 2 -5.85 11.07 0.57
CA ASP A 2 -6.22 12.30 1.30
C ASP A 2 -5.00 12.98 1.96
N LYS A 3 -3.85 12.30 2.06
CA LYS A 3 -2.60 12.87 2.58
C LYS A 3 -1.38 12.32 1.83
N PRO A 4 -0.54 13.17 1.21
CA PRO A 4 0.73 12.73 0.64
C PRO A 4 1.71 12.34 1.76
N ILE A 5 2.47 11.26 1.54
CA ILE A 5 3.55 10.87 2.45
C ILE A 5 4.76 11.74 2.15
N LEU A 6 5.07 12.67 3.07
CA LEU A 6 6.21 13.55 2.98
C LEU A 6 6.94 13.59 4.32
N ILE A 7 8.24 13.33 4.31
CA ILE A 7 9.11 13.52 5.46
C ILE A 7 9.84 14.83 5.26
N ASN A 8 9.61 15.81 6.14
CA ASN A 8 10.27 17.10 6.05
C ASN A 8 11.76 17.01 6.43
N SER A 9 12.57 18.00 6.05
CA SER A 9 14.01 18.00 6.37
C SER A 9 14.34 18.03 7.87
N ASN A 10 13.38 18.39 8.71
CA ASN A 10 13.48 18.38 10.17
C ASN A 10 12.83 17.13 10.79
N GLU A 11 12.42 16.16 9.97
CA GLU A 11 11.77 14.92 10.36
C GLU A 11 12.63 13.72 9.97
N ILE A 12 12.35 12.60 10.62
CA ILE A 12 13.05 11.34 10.45
C ILE A 12 12.01 10.27 10.15
N LEU A 13 12.23 9.52 9.07
CA LEU A 13 11.54 8.26 8.82
C LEU A 13 12.20 7.19 9.67
N LEU A 14 11.41 6.54 10.53
CA LEU A 14 11.87 5.42 11.34
C LEU A 14 11.12 4.16 10.91
N VAL A 15 11.85 3.22 10.32
CA VAL A 15 11.35 1.91 9.90
C VAL A 15 11.80 0.89 10.93
N VAL A 16 10.86 0.13 11.48
CA VAL A 16 11.09 -0.88 12.52
C VAL A 16 10.88 -2.27 11.93
N TYR A 17 11.86 -3.14 12.15
CA TYR A 17 11.86 -4.53 11.71
C TYR A 17 11.43 -5.47 12.84
N ASP A 18 11.04 -6.70 12.47
CA ASP A 18 10.63 -7.74 13.43
C ASP A 18 11.78 -8.21 14.34
N ASP A 19 13.05 -8.02 13.94
CA ASP A 19 14.23 -8.52 14.63
C ASP A 19 14.95 -7.47 15.53
N ASP A 20 14.20 -6.50 16.05
CA ASP A 20 14.68 -5.36 16.83
C ASP A 20 15.65 -4.41 16.08
N GLN A 21 15.86 -4.62 14.76
CA GLN A 21 16.57 -3.66 13.93
C GLN A 21 15.67 -2.47 13.57
N HIS A 22 16.32 -1.36 13.20
CA HIS A 22 15.63 -0.17 12.72
C HIS A 22 16.51 0.58 11.71
N ILE A 23 15.86 1.18 10.71
CA ILE A 23 16.46 2.16 9.81
C ILE A 23 15.86 3.52 10.13
N GLY A 24 16.74 4.51 10.30
CA GLY A 24 16.36 5.89 10.55
C GLY A 24 16.93 6.79 9.45
N GLU A 25 16.08 7.29 8.56
CA GLU A 25 16.48 8.18 7.47
C GLU A 25 15.98 9.59 7.71
N SER A 26 16.86 10.58 7.53
CA SER A 26 16.50 11.98 7.69
C SER A 26 15.87 12.52 6.42
N GLY A 27 14.85 13.35 6.55
CA GLY A 27 14.26 14.03 5.41
C GLY A 27 15.20 15.03 4.72
N PRO A 28 14.80 15.59 3.57
CA PRO A 28 13.48 15.43 2.97
C PRO A 28 13.35 14.12 2.17
N LEU A 29 12.23 13.42 2.34
CA LEU A 29 11.90 12.22 1.57
C LEU A 29 10.47 12.34 1.03
N ASP A 30 10.31 12.12 -0.26
CA ASP A 30 9.01 12.00 -0.92
C ASP A 30 8.49 10.55 -0.85
N GLU A 31 7.19 10.37 -1.11
CA GLU A 31 6.49 9.07 -1.07
C GLU A 31 7.22 7.95 -1.81
N SER A 32 7.70 8.21 -3.03
CA SER A 32 8.43 7.21 -3.82
C SER A 32 9.74 6.76 -3.17
N GLN A 33 10.44 7.68 -2.50
CA GLN A 33 11.68 7.36 -1.78
C GLN A 33 11.40 6.58 -0.51
N VAL A 34 10.30 6.90 0.19
CA VAL A 34 9.84 6.14 1.35
C VAL A 34 9.52 4.70 0.94
N LEU A 35 8.80 4.53 -0.17
CA LEU A 35 8.48 3.20 -0.71
C LEU A 35 9.73 2.43 -1.15
N GLU A 36 10.72 3.07 -1.77
CA GLU A 36 11.99 2.44 -2.15
C GLU A 36 12.76 1.92 -0.92
N ILE A 37 12.83 2.71 0.16
CA ILE A 37 13.47 2.29 1.42
C ILE A 37 12.76 1.07 2.02
N ILE A 38 11.44 0.99 1.88
CA ILE A 38 10.64 -0.10 2.43
C ILE A 38 10.75 -1.36 1.58
N ASP A 39 10.85 -1.24 0.24
CA ASP A 39 11.05 -2.39 -0.65
C ASP A 39 12.41 -3.05 -0.42
N GLU A 40 13.44 -2.27 -0.02
CA GLU A 40 14.73 -2.83 0.45
C GLU A 40 14.62 -3.51 1.83
N ALA A 41 13.56 -3.23 2.59
CA ALA A 41 13.37 -3.60 3.97
C ALA A 41 12.40 -4.80 4.12
N ASP A 42 12.86 -6.00 3.76
CA ASP A 42 12.06 -7.23 3.67
C ASP A 42 11.17 -7.51 4.91
N ASP A 43 11.58 -7.17 6.14
CA ASP A 43 10.82 -7.49 7.36
C ASP A 43 10.25 -6.27 8.10
N THR A 44 9.79 -5.26 7.35
CA THR A 44 9.17 -4.06 7.95
C THR A 44 7.86 -4.39 8.69
N VAL A 45 7.78 -4.00 9.95
CA VAL A 45 6.60 -4.20 10.82
C VAL A 45 5.88 -2.87 11.11
N GLN A 46 6.64 -1.79 11.32
CA GLN A 46 6.05 -0.48 11.64
C GLN A 46 6.86 0.66 11.04
N ILE A 47 6.17 1.73 10.66
CA ILE A 47 6.77 2.90 10.05
C ILE A 47 6.30 4.15 10.81
N PHE A 48 7.26 4.92 11.30
CA PHE A 48 7.00 6.14 12.05
C PHE A 48 7.59 7.36 11.35
N ARG A 49 6.86 8.48 11.44
CA ARG A 49 7.37 9.82 11.19
C ARG A 49 7.70 10.46 12.53
N VAL A 50 8.98 10.73 12.74
CA VAL A 50 9.48 11.35 13.97
C VAL A 50 9.85 12.79 13.69
N ASN A 51 9.32 13.72 14.48
CA ASN A 51 9.73 15.12 14.44
C ASN A 51 10.44 15.48 15.75
N PRO A 52 11.79 15.51 15.78
CA PRO A 52 12.56 15.84 16.97
C PRO A 52 12.28 17.25 17.50
N SER A 53 11.90 18.19 16.63
CA SER A 53 11.66 19.59 17.01
C SER A 53 10.38 19.73 17.83
N GLU A 54 9.32 19.02 17.41
CA GLU A 54 8.02 19.00 18.08
C GLU A 54 7.91 17.90 19.14
N LYS A 55 8.90 16.99 19.19
CA LYS A 55 8.90 15.78 20.02
C LYS A 55 7.67 14.91 19.78
N SER A 56 7.22 14.86 18.52
CA SER A 56 6.12 14.03 18.07
C SER A 56 6.64 12.78 17.34
N CYS A 57 5.86 11.71 17.46
CA CYS A 57 6.03 10.46 16.74
C CYS A 57 4.65 10.07 16.22
N GLU A 58 4.49 10.04 14.91
CA GLU A 58 3.27 9.66 14.21
C GLU A 58 3.49 8.29 13.57
N ASP A 59 2.59 7.34 13.82
CA ASP A 59 2.55 6.07 13.10
C ASP A 59 1.91 6.32 11.74
N ILE A 60 2.67 6.06 10.68
CA ILE A 60 2.25 6.27 9.29
C ILE A 60 2.16 4.94 8.52
N SER A 61 2.14 3.82 9.24
CA SER A 61 2.15 2.49 8.63
C SER A 61 0.95 2.27 7.71
N GLU A 62 -0.23 2.77 8.10
CA GLU A 62 -1.45 2.67 7.29
C GLU A 62 -1.37 3.54 6.04
N GLU A 63 -0.93 4.80 6.15
CA GLU A 63 -0.75 5.68 5.00
C GLU A 63 0.25 5.07 3.99
N VAL A 64 1.33 4.49 4.49
CA VAL A 64 2.32 3.82 3.64
C VAL A 64 1.76 2.54 3.02
N ALA A 65 0.97 1.76 3.77
CA ALA A 65 0.31 0.57 3.23
C ALA A 65 -0.69 0.94 2.13
N GLU A 66 -1.45 2.03 2.28
CA GLU A 66 -2.35 2.56 1.25
C GLU A 66 -1.57 2.93 -0.02
N ALA A 67 -0.47 3.67 0.11
CA ALA A 67 0.38 4.02 -1.03
C ALA A 67 0.98 2.78 -1.71
N TYR A 68 1.46 1.81 -0.92
CA TYR A 68 2.02 0.56 -1.43
C TYR A 68 0.97 -0.25 -2.21
N VAL A 69 -0.23 -0.42 -1.63
CA VAL A 69 -1.35 -1.12 -2.27
C VAL A 69 -1.80 -0.39 -3.54
N GLN A 70 -1.76 0.95 -3.57
CA GLN A 70 -2.15 1.68 -4.77
C GLN A 70 -1.15 1.51 -5.92
N GLU A 71 0.17 1.55 -5.62
CA GLU A 71 1.23 1.39 -6.61
C GLU A 71 1.40 -0.08 -7.05
N ASN A 72 1.25 -1.03 -6.13
CA ASN A 72 1.52 -2.45 -6.37
C ASN A 72 0.29 -3.35 -6.40
N GLY A 73 -0.91 -2.87 -6.05
CA GLY A 73 -2.11 -3.70 -5.77
C GLY A 73 -2.53 -4.61 -6.91
N TRP A 74 -2.31 -4.19 -8.16
CA TRP A 74 -2.57 -4.99 -9.36
C TRP A 74 -1.64 -6.23 -9.49
N PHE A 75 -0.50 -6.22 -8.80
CA PHE A 75 0.51 -7.27 -8.82
C PHE A 75 0.61 -8.04 -7.49
N ILE A 76 -0.24 -7.74 -6.51
CA ILE A 76 -0.33 -8.53 -5.28
C ILE A 76 -1.18 -9.78 -5.59
N ASP A 77 -0.65 -10.64 -6.46
CA ASP A 77 -1.12 -12.01 -6.58
C ASP A 77 -0.73 -12.77 -5.30
N GLU A 78 -1.51 -13.80 -4.95
CA GLU A 78 -1.40 -14.59 -3.70
C GLU A 78 0.02 -15.15 -3.40
N ASP A 79 0.91 -15.15 -4.40
CA ASP A 79 2.28 -15.66 -4.32
C ASP A 79 3.37 -14.59 -4.12
N ARG A 80 3.06 -13.28 -4.14
CA ARG A 80 4.06 -12.23 -3.87
C ARG A 80 4.22 -12.01 -2.37
N TYR A 81 5.46 -11.87 -1.93
CA TYR A 81 5.76 -11.48 -0.56
C TYR A 81 5.14 -10.12 -0.25
N VAL A 82 4.35 -10.05 0.82
CA VAL A 82 3.71 -8.83 1.31
C VAL A 82 4.26 -8.58 2.71
N HIS A 83 4.82 -7.39 2.95
CA HIS A 83 5.35 -7.05 4.26
C HIS A 83 4.27 -7.16 5.34
N PRO A 84 4.63 -7.58 6.57
CA PRO A 84 3.67 -7.73 7.68
C PRO A 84 2.76 -6.52 7.90
N PHE A 85 3.32 -5.31 7.87
CA PHE A 85 2.54 -4.08 8.10
C PHE A 85 1.45 -3.84 7.04
N ILE A 86 1.68 -4.29 5.79
CA ILE A 86 0.69 -4.19 4.72
C ILE A 86 -0.40 -5.23 4.95
N ARG A 87 -0.02 -6.46 5.30
CA ARG A 87 -0.99 -7.54 5.54
C ARG A 87 -1.95 -7.22 6.68
N GLU A 88 -1.49 -6.48 7.68
CA GLU A 88 -2.30 -6.06 8.84
C GLU A 88 -3.01 -4.71 8.63
N SER A 89 -2.85 -4.08 7.45
CA SER A 89 -3.44 -2.77 7.15
C SER A 89 -4.91 -2.85 6.70
N ASP A 90 -5.68 -1.81 7.00
CA ASP A 90 -7.05 -1.68 6.48
C ASP A 90 -7.04 -1.54 4.95
N ALA A 91 -6.01 -0.92 4.38
CA ALA A 91 -5.83 -0.77 2.94
C ALA A 91 -5.78 -2.12 2.21
N TYR A 92 -5.02 -3.08 2.74
CA TYR A 92 -4.93 -4.42 2.16
C TYR A 92 -6.24 -5.20 2.32
N ASP A 93 -6.90 -5.09 3.47
CA ASP A 93 -8.22 -5.70 3.68
C ASP A 93 -9.26 -5.14 2.70
N ARG A 94 -9.24 -3.84 2.40
CA ARG A 94 -10.11 -3.25 1.37
C ARG A 94 -9.81 -3.83 -0.02
N LEU A 95 -8.53 -3.95 -0.40
CA LEU A 95 -8.12 -4.57 -1.67
C LEU A 95 -8.66 -6.00 -1.80
N LEU A 96 -8.52 -6.83 -0.75
CA LEU A 96 -9.03 -8.20 -0.75
C LEU A 96 -10.55 -8.26 -0.90
N ASN A 97 -11.28 -7.36 -0.23
CA ASN A 97 -12.72 -7.27 -0.35
C ASN A 97 -13.16 -6.85 -1.77
N ASP A 98 -12.47 -5.89 -2.38
CA ASP A 98 -12.74 -5.44 -3.75
C ASP A 98 -12.50 -6.57 -4.76
N LEU A 99 -11.39 -7.31 -4.62
CA LEU A 99 -11.09 -8.47 -5.47
C LEU A 99 -12.13 -9.60 -5.29
N ALA A 100 -12.57 -9.86 -4.06
CA ALA A 100 -13.62 -10.85 -3.80
C ALA A 100 -14.96 -10.45 -4.41
N ASN A 101 -15.31 -9.16 -4.34
CA ASN A 101 -16.51 -8.61 -4.96
C ASN A 101 -16.44 -8.70 -6.49
N GLU A 102 -15.29 -8.42 -7.09
CA GLU A 102 -15.06 -8.58 -8.54
C GLU A 102 -15.24 -10.04 -8.96
N LYS A 103 -14.58 -10.98 -8.27
CA LYS A 103 -14.74 -12.43 -8.53
C LYS A 103 -16.19 -12.89 -8.45
N TYR A 104 -16.94 -12.42 -7.44
CA TYR A 104 -18.36 -12.73 -7.31
C TYR A 104 -19.19 -12.13 -8.46
N ASN A 105 -18.92 -10.88 -8.83
CA ASN A 105 -19.62 -10.22 -9.95
C ASN A 105 -19.36 -10.94 -11.27
N ASP A 106 -18.13 -11.36 -11.51
CA ASP A 106 -17.76 -12.15 -12.70
C ASP A 106 -18.45 -13.51 -12.73
N GLU A 107 -18.56 -14.21 -11.59
CA GLU A 107 -19.28 -15.49 -11.48
C GLU A 107 -20.79 -15.34 -11.71
N VAL A 108 -21.41 -14.28 -11.18
CA VAL A 108 -22.86 -14.08 -11.22
C VAL A 108 -23.33 -13.45 -12.53
N TYR A 109 -22.59 -12.49 -13.08
CA TYR A 109 -22.99 -11.69 -14.23
C TYR A 109 -22.17 -11.97 -15.49
N GLY A 110 -21.14 -12.80 -15.41
CA GLY A 110 -20.10 -12.93 -16.43
C GLY A 110 -19.06 -11.83 -16.28
N THR A 111 -17.88 -12.02 -16.87
CA THR A 111 -16.82 -11.01 -16.84
C THR A 111 -17.27 -9.69 -17.49
N TYR A 112 -16.61 -8.57 -17.15
CA TYR A 112 -16.88 -7.29 -17.81
C TYR A 112 -16.86 -7.41 -19.35
N GLU A 113 -15.89 -8.14 -19.90
CA GLU A 113 -15.80 -8.36 -21.34
C GLU A 113 -17.01 -9.14 -21.90
N GLU A 114 -17.50 -10.14 -21.17
CA GLU A 114 -18.68 -10.92 -21.58
C GLU A 114 -19.97 -10.11 -21.47
N GLN A 115 -20.11 -9.30 -20.43
CA GLN A 115 -21.25 -8.41 -20.22
C GLN A 115 -21.34 -7.31 -21.29
N HIS A 116 -20.20 -6.78 -21.72
CA HIS A 116 -20.11 -5.67 -22.66
C HIS A 116 -19.74 -6.10 -24.09
N ARG A 117 -19.73 -7.41 -24.37
CA ARG A 117 -19.52 -7.91 -25.72
C ARG A 117 -20.68 -7.49 -26.62
N LEU A 118 -20.38 -6.68 -27.62
CA LEU A 118 -21.33 -6.34 -28.68
C LEU A 118 -21.82 -7.62 -29.35
N ARG A 119 -23.13 -7.85 -29.31
CA ARG A 119 -23.75 -8.94 -30.02
C ARG A 119 -23.96 -8.50 -31.48
N PRO A 120 -24.01 -9.44 -32.43
CA PRO A 120 -24.30 -9.11 -33.83
C PRO A 120 -25.58 -8.27 -34.03
N CYS A 121 -26.54 -8.37 -33.11
CA CYS A 121 -27.79 -7.61 -33.11
C CYS A 121 -27.64 -6.14 -32.67
N ASP A 122 -26.55 -5.77 -32.00
CA ASP A 122 -26.31 -4.42 -31.48
C ASP A 122 -25.60 -3.52 -32.52
N VAL A 123 -25.24 -4.08 -33.68
CA VAL A 123 -24.45 -3.44 -34.76
C VAL A 123 -25.21 -3.34 -36.11
N ILE A 124 -26.52 -3.62 -36.11
CA ILE A 124 -27.43 -3.54 -37.27
C ILE A 124 -28.43 -2.41 -37.05
#